data_AF-A0A7C8ERC7-F1
#
_entry.id   AF-A0A7C8ERC7-F1
#
_cell.length_a   1.000
_cell.length_b   1.000
_cell.length_c   1.000
_cell.angle_alpha   90.00
_cell.angle_beta   90.00
_cell.angle_gamma   90.00
#
_symmetry.space_group_name_H-M   'P 1'
#
loop_
_entity.id
_entity.type
_entity.pdbx_description
1 polymer ?
#
loop_
_entity_poly.entity_id
_entity_poly.type
_entity_poly.pdbx_seq_one_letter_code
_entity_poly.pdbx_strand_id
1 'polypeptide(L)'
;MTGGPHSTARSAAARVLLFAACCAGVAGGAALWAYATRGKTSSATEMSRGARRELPIPQVAPYLDAAPSPVDGQGAATLVPAKPVPVRSGGNFEMVFTVGEAGVRPGGFVLLQIPPWWGWTQPQTRRPDGPGYVEVTTSFHDPALQTRTLPFHRVIVYSHERGFRPGETITFRYCNAQADRFAETEELFQIFVDADGDGHAACIKQCPTLAITAGPARKLCVNAPSQVQPRTPIAITAAPVDAVGNWSAFPQGTYTIEIKSIRDGNLTTETSLEVSEHQKTLTFDCVVNEEGAHFFHVQGPSGLEGYSNVCLSQEGTPGLKLYFGDIHGHSRMSDGTGTPEDYYRYARRVSGLDIAALTDHVDYGTLPIKGEYWERIKAAANDANEPGRFVTFLGYEWTSWTYGHRNVYFRDNSGPVFRSIDPE
;
A
#
# COMPACT_ATOMS: atom_id res chain seq x y z
N MET A 1 -57.69 32.60 14.53
CA MET A 1 -57.04 31.28 14.57
C MET A 1 -56.81 30.86 13.12
N THR A 2 -55.77 31.38 12.48
CA THR A 2 -54.42 30.78 12.30
C THR A 2 -54.43 29.55 11.40
N GLY A 3 -54.06 29.77 10.13
CA GLY A 3 -53.73 28.71 9.17
C GLY A 3 -52.84 29.33 8.08
N GLY A 4 -51.53 29.32 8.30
CA GLY A 4 -50.54 29.77 7.32
C GLY A 4 -50.27 28.69 6.25
N PRO A 5 -49.84 29.05 5.03
CA PRO A 5 -49.44 28.07 4.04
C PRO A 5 -48.00 27.61 4.31
N HIS A 6 -47.84 26.29 4.51
CA HIS A 6 -46.54 25.62 4.53
C HIS A 6 -45.89 25.73 3.15
N SER A 7 -44.72 26.38 3.09
CA SER A 7 -43.82 26.29 1.95
C SER A 7 -43.06 24.95 2.03
N THR A 8 -43.25 24.08 1.04
CA THR A 8 -42.38 22.92 0.83
C THR A 8 -41.21 23.36 -0.03
N ALA A 9 -40.09 23.70 0.61
CA ALA A 9 -38.81 23.85 -0.07
C ALA A 9 -38.38 22.47 -0.62
N ARG A 10 -38.41 22.30 -1.94
CA ARG A 10 -37.80 21.15 -2.61
C ARG A 10 -36.28 21.34 -2.58
N SER A 11 -35.61 20.56 -1.74
CA SER A 11 -34.17 20.33 -1.81
C SER A 11 -33.81 19.80 -3.21
N ALA A 12 -33.05 20.58 -3.97
CA ALA A 12 -32.48 20.15 -5.23
C ALA A 12 -31.29 19.24 -4.92
N ALA A 13 -31.47 17.93 -5.07
CA ALA A 13 -30.38 16.97 -5.03
C ALA A 13 -29.45 17.23 -6.23
N ALA A 14 -28.23 17.71 -5.95
CA ALA A 14 -27.19 17.84 -6.96
C ALA A 14 -26.82 16.44 -7.47
N ARG A 15 -27.01 16.19 -8.76
CA ARG A 15 -26.55 14.96 -9.43
C ARG A 15 -25.05 15.10 -9.69
N VAL A 16 -24.24 14.28 -9.01
CA VAL A 16 -22.82 14.12 -9.33
C VAL A 16 -22.72 13.14 -10.50
N LEU A 17 -22.25 13.60 -11.66
CA LEU A 17 -21.82 12.70 -12.73
C LEU A 17 -20.34 12.36 -12.51
N LEU A 18 -20.05 11.07 -12.33
CA LEU A 18 -18.70 10.55 -12.16
C LEU A 18 -18.22 10.00 -13.51
N PHE A 19 -17.10 10.52 -14.02
CA PHE A 19 -16.39 9.93 -15.16
C PHE A 19 -15.09 9.32 -14.63
N ALA A 20 -14.99 7.99 -14.68
CA ALA A 20 -13.76 7.28 -14.36
C ALA A 20 -12.99 6.98 -15.65
N ALA A 21 -11.74 7.43 -15.72
CA ALA A 21 -10.81 7.04 -16.78
C ALA A 21 -9.83 6.01 -16.21
N CYS A 22 -9.96 4.75 -16.64
CA CYS A 22 -9.01 3.70 -16.28
C CYS A 22 -7.69 3.91 -17.03
N CYS A 23 -6.64 4.33 -16.33
CA CYS A 23 -5.27 4.15 -16.79
C CYS A 23 -4.82 2.73 -16.44
N ALA A 24 -5.09 1.77 -17.33
CA ALA A 24 -4.58 0.41 -17.20
C ALA A 24 -3.05 0.41 -17.38
N GLY A 25 -2.32 0.43 -16.27
CA GLY A 25 -0.91 0.06 -16.24
C GLY A 25 -0.78 -1.42 -16.57
N VAL A 26 -0.18 -1.74 -17.71
CA VAL A 26 0.11 -3.12 -18.13
C VAL A 26 1.14 -3.72 -17.17
N ALA A 27 0.67 -4.49 -16.19
CA ALA A 27 1.49 -5.44 -15.44
C ALA A 27 1.20 -6.84 -16.00
N GLY A 28 2.24 -7.48 -16.54
CA GLY A 28 2.16 -8.78 -17.20
C GLY A 28 1.71 -9.89 -16.25
N GLY A 29 0.42 -10.23 -16.29
CA GLY A 29 -0.13 -11.45 -15.74
C GLY A 29 -0.24 -12.52 -16.83
N ALA A 30 0.76 -13.39 -16.94
CA ALA A 30 0.64 -14.67 -17.65
C ALA A 30 1.82 -15.59 -17.31
N ALA A 31 1.77 -16.30 -16.19
CA ALA A 31 2.44 -17.60 -16.02
C ALA A 31 2.05 -18.24 -14.69
N LEU A 32 0.84 -18.79 -14.57
CA LEU A 32 0.53 -19.78 -13.53
C LEU A 32 -0.75 -20.54 -13.87
N TRP A 33 -0.67 -21.44 -14.85
CA TRP A 33 -1.50 -22.64 -14.91
C TRP A 33 -0.90 -23.65 -15.87
N ALA A 34 -0.10 -24.58 -15.32
CA ALA A 34 0.10 -25.94 -15.82
C ALA A 34 1.30 -26.55 -15.12
N TYR A 35 1.09 -27.31 -14.04
CA TYR A 35 1.88 -28.52 -13.77
C TYR A 35 1.13 -29.39 -12.77
N ALA A 36 0.19 -30.17 -13.30
CA ALA A 36 -0.30 -31.37 -12.65
C ALA A 36 -0.57 -32.43 -13.72
N THR A 37 -0.05 -33.64 -13.47
CA THR A 37 -0.28 -34.90 -14.18
C THR A 37 0.54 -35.14 -15.46
N ARG A 38 1.63 -35.91 -15.31
CA ARG A 38 1.95 -37.05 -16.18
C ARG A 38 2.96 -37.95 -15.46
N GLY A 39 2.45 -39.03 -14.88
CA GLY A 39 3.28 -40.15 -14.46
C GLY A 39 3.83 -40.88 -15.68
N LYS A 40 5.11 -41.26 -15.63
CA LYS A 40 5.67 -42.40 -16.37
C LYS A 40 6.82 -42.98 -15.56
N THR A 41 6.71 -44.29 -15.35
CA THR A 41 7.67 -45.21 -14.74
C THR A 41 8.94 -45.34 -15.59
N SER A 42 10.12 -45.32 -14.97
CA SER A 42 11.29 -46.04 -15.49
C SER A 42 12.29 -46.38 -14.38
N SER A 43 12.50 -47.69 -14.24
CA SER A 43 13.70 -48.44 -13.83
C SER A 43 14.72 -47.83 -12.86
N ALA A 44 14.94 -48.58 -11.78
CA ALA A 44 16.06 -48.47 -10.85
C ALA A 44 17.43 -48.69 -11.53
N THR A 45 18.44 -47.96 -11.05
CA THR A 45 19.83 -48.44 -10.97
C THR A 45 20.57 -47.71 -9.83
N GLU A 46 21.51 -48.42 -9.23
CA GLU A 46 22.02 -48.25 -7.87
C GLU A 46 23.06 -47.14 -7.62
N MET A 47 23.03 -46.70 -6.35
CA MET A 47 24.10 -46.24 -5.43
C MET A 47 24.98 -45.01 -5.74
N SER A 48 24.85 -44.03 -4.83
CA SER A 48 25.96 -43.22 -4.31
C SER A 48 25.66 -42.83 -2.84
N ARG A 49 26.68 -42.96 -1.97
CA ARG A 49 26.61 -42.75 -0.51
C ARG A 49 26.51 -41.26 -0.15
N GLY A 50 25.65 -40.95 0.83
CA GLY A 50 25.82 -39.79 1.72
C GLY A 50 25.02 -38.51 1.40
N ALA A 51 24.01 -38.54 0.54
CA ALA A 51 23.10 -37.40 0.39
C ALA A 51 22.05 -37.42 1.52
N ARG A 52 22.00 -36.37 2.35
CA ARG A 52 20.83 -36.12 3.22
C ARG A 52 19.59 -36.15 2.32
N ARG A 53 18.68 -37.09 2.58
CA ARG A 53 17.40 -37.17 1.87
C ARG A 53 16.66 -35.87 2.11
N GLU A 54 16.50 -35.04 1.08
CA GLU A 54 15.65 -33.85 1.18
C GLU A 54 14.23 -34.35 1.51
N LEU A 55 13.78 -34.03 2.72
CA LEU A 55 12.42 -34.35 3.15
C LEU A 55 11.45 -33.43 2.40
N PRO A 56 10.21 -33.89 2.14
CA PRO A 56 9.21 -33.04 1.49
C PRO A 56 8.97 -31.79 2.34
N ILE A 57 8.74 -30.67 1.65
CA ILE A 57 8.28 -29.43 2.29
C ILE A 57 6.89 -29.72 2.89
N PRO A 58 6.59 -29.25 4.12
CA PRO A 58 5.23 -29.30 4.66
C PRO A 58 4.23 -28.72 3.66
N GLN A 59 3.03 -29.30 3.63
CA GLN A 59 1.96 -28.73 2.83
C GLN A 59 1.60 -27.37 3.43
N VAL A 60 1.68 -26.30 2.62
CA VAL A 60 1.26 -24.97 3.04
C VAL A 60 -0.10 -24.71 2.40
N ALA A 61 -1.15 -24.64 3.22
CA ALA A 61 -2.47 -24.27 2.74
C ALA A 61 -2.42 -22.86 2.13
N PRO A 62 -3.00 -22.65 0.93
CA PRO A 62 -3.16 -21.30 0.38
C PRO A 62 -3.91 -20.41 1.37
N TYR A 63 -3.53 -19.13 1.48
CA TYR A 63 -4.04 -18.25 2.52
C TYR A 63 -5.57 -18.01 2.44
N LEU A 64 -6.17 -18.12 1.25
CA LEU A 64 -7.62 -18.05 1.05
C LEU A 64 -8.36 -19.28 1.57
N ASP A 65 -7.68 -20.44 1.57
CA ASP A 65 -8.18 -21.74 2.03
C ASP A 65 -7.71 -22.05 3.46
N ALA A 66 -6.94 -21.16 4.08
CA ALA A 66 -6.38 -21.37 5.40
C ALA A 66 -7.47 -21.34 6.48
N ALA A 67 -7.55 -22.41 7.28
CA ALA A 67 -8.43 -22.55 8.42
C ALA A 67 -7.59 -22.79 9.70
N PRO A 68 -6.78 -21.80 10.12
CA PRO A 68 -5.85 -21.96 11.22
C PRO A 68 -6.58 -22.27 12.54
N SER A 69 -5.96 -23.12 13.34
CA SER A 69 -6.36 -23.41 14.71
C SER A 69 -6.04 -22.24 15.66
N PRO A 70 -6.56 -22.24 16.91
CA PRO A 70 -6.22 -21.21 17.89
C PRO A 70 -4.75 -21.18 18.35
N VAL A 71 -3.95 -22.20 18.01
CA VAL A 71 -2.53 -22.25 18.35
C VAL A 71 -1.64 -21.69 17.25
N ASP A 72 -2.15 -21.54 16.03
CA ASP A 72 -1.44 -20.96 14.90
C ASP A 72 -1.27 -19.46 15.05
N GLY A 73 -0.22 -18.91 14.44
CA GLY A 73 0.12 -17.49 14.56
C GLY A 73 0.54 -17.05 15.97
N GLN A 74 0.77 -17.98 16.91
CA GLN A 74 1.35 -17.63 18.20
C GLN A 74 2.85 -17.32 18.10
N GLY A 75 3.27 -16.30 18.84
CA GLY A 75 4.66 -15.86 18.93
C GLY A 75 4.80 -14.35 18.78
N ALA A 76 6.03 -13.88 18.79
CA ALA A 76 6.36 -12.47 18.63
C ALA A 76 7.63 -12.33 17.81
N ALA A 77 7.77 -11.21 17.09
CA ALA A 77 8.99 -10.95 16.34
C ALA A 77 9.45 -9.50 16.46
N THR A 78 10.77 -9.32 16.40
CA THR A 78 11.44 -8.02 16.41
C THR A 78 12.28 -7.83 15.15
N LEU A 79 12.51 -6.58 14.74
CA LEU A 79 13.35 -6.22 13.60
C LEU A 79 14.56 -5.40 14.03
N VAL A 80 15.72 -5.73 13.48
CA VAL A 80 16.96 -4.97 13.63
C VAL A 80 17.61 -4.75 12.24
N PRO A 81 17.92 -3.52 11.83
CA PRO A 81 17.66 -2.27 12.54
C PRO A 81 16.18 -1.86 12.42
N ALA A 82 15.59 -1.34 13.50
CA ALA A 82 14.23 -0.78 13.49
C ALA A 82 14.18 0.69 13.04
N LYS A 83 15.25 1.23 12.45
CA LYS A 83 15.33 2.63 12.03
C LYS A 83 14.79 2.80 10.61
N PRO A 84 14.24 3.98 10.26
CA PRO A 84 13.78 4.24 8.91
C PRO A 84 14.91 4.08 7.88
N VAL A 85 14.57 3.57 6.69
CA VAL A 85 15.51 3.42 5.57
C VAL A 85 15.03 4.18 4.34
N PRO A 86 15.90 4.80 3.55
CA PRO A 86 15.48 5.46 2.31
C PRO A 86 14.96 4.44 1.28
N VAL A 87 14.02 4.88 0.44
CA VAL A 87 13.58 4.11 -0.74
C VAL A 87 14.78 3.63 -1.56
N ARG A 88 14.71 2.38 -2.02
CA ARG A 88 15.72 1.70 -2.84
C ARG A 88 17.12 1.63 -2.22
N SER A 89 17.26 1.90 -0.92
CA SER A 89 18.53 1.72 -0.22
C SER A 89 18.84 0.24 -0.03
N GLY A 90 20.12 -0.11 -0.05
CA GLY A 90 20.60 -1.45 0.29
C GLY A 90 20.76 -1.60 1.80
N GLY A 91 20.37 -2.74 2.34
CA GLY A 91 20.46 -3.02 3.78
C GLY A 91 20.46 -4.50 4.12
N ASN A 92 20.75 -4.77 5.39
CA ASN A 92 20.57 -6.06 6.03
C ASN A 92 19.50 -5.91 7.11
N PHE A 93 18.56 -6.85 7.16
CA PHE A 93 17.42 -6.83 8.07
C PHE A 93 17.39 -8.15 8.84
N GLU A 94 17.45 -8.08 10.16
CA GLU A 94 17.38 -9.23 11.04
C GLU A 94 16.01 -9.26 11.73
N MET A 95 15.23 -10.29 11.42
CA MET A 95 13.95 -10.56 12.08
C MET A 95 14.13 -11.72 13.04
N VAL A 96 13.93 -11.48 14.35
CA VAL A 96 14.03 -12.52 15.38
C VAL A 96 12.62 -12.91 15.78
N PHE A 97 12.20 -14.11 15.39
CA PHE A 97 10.94 -14.72 15.81
C PHE A 97 11.15 -15.51 17.10
N THR A 98 10.28 -15.31 18.09
CA THR A 98 10.20 -16.09 19.33
C THR A 98 8.95 -16.97 19.28
N VAL A 99 9.16 -18.27 19.43
CA VAL A 99 8.11 -19.30 19.38
C VAL A 99 7.12 -19.08 20.53
N GLY A 100 5.82 -19.09 20.20
CA GLY A 100 4.74 -18.89 21.15
C GLY A 100 4.54 -20.04 22.15
N GLU A 101 3.60 -19.86 23.09
CA GLU A 101 3.37 -20.78 24.21
C GLU A 101 2.96 -22.20 23.79
N ALA A 102 2.25 -22.33 22.66
CA ALA A 102 1.89 -23.64 22.13
C ALA A 102 3.10 -24.45 21.59
N GLY A 103 4.22 -23.79 21.30
CA GLY A 103 5.31 -24.38 20.52
C GLY A 103 4.94 -24.58 19.05
N VAL A 104 5.83 -25.22 18.30
CA VAL A 104 5.58 -25.71 16.94
C VAL A 104 5.88 -27.20 16.92
N ARG A 105 4.94 -28.04 16.48
CA ARG A 105 5.13 -29.49 16.43
C ARG A 105 6.11 -29.90 15.33
N PRO A 106 6.76 -31.07 15.43
CA PRO A 106 7.43 -31.65 14.27
C PRO A 106 6.47 -31.73 13.08
N GLY A 107 6.91 -31.26 11.92
CA GLY A 107 6.07 -31.12 10.71
C GLY A 107 5.41 -29.75 10.54
N GLY A 108 5.20 -29.00 11.63
CA GLY A 108 4.79 -27.59 11.58
C GLY A 108 5.92 -26.67 11.12
N PHE A 109 5.60 -25.41 10.89
CA PHE A 109 6.53 -24.47 10.27
C PHE A 109 6.36 -23.01 10.70
N VAL A 110 7.42 -22.25 10.47
CA VAL A 110 7.44 -20.79 10.55
C VAL A 110 7.79 -20.25 9.17
N LEU A 111 7.02 -19.30 8.67
CA LEU A 111 7.14 -18.76 7.34
C LEU A 111 7.28 -17.24 7.39
N LEU A 112 8.41 -16.73 6.90
CA LEU A 112 8.65 -15.31 6.67
C LEU A 112 8.11 -14.94 5.28
N GLN A 113 7.33 -13.87 5.21
CA GLN A 113 6.83 -13.24 4.00
C GLN A 113 7.38 -11.82 3.91
N ILE A 114 8.28 -11.62 2.95
CA ILE A 114 8.75 -10.28 2.58
C ILE A 114 7.72 -9.70 1.59
N PRO A 115 7.42 -8.39 1.64
CA PRO A 115 6.49 -7.77 0.70
C PRO A 115 6.79 -8.20 -0.74
N PRO A 116 5.83 -8.83 -1.44
CA PRO A 116 6.06 -9.38 -2.77
C PRO A 116 5.96 -8.34 -3.90
N TRP A 117 5.54 -7.12 -3.56
CA TRP A 117 5.29 -6.06 -4.54
C TRP A 117 6.36 -4.95 -4.48
N TRP A 118 6.32 -4.10 -5.50
CA TRP A 118 6.89 -2.75 -5.59
C TRP A 118 8.40 -2.50 -5.48
N GLY A 119 9.23 -3.45 -5.05
CA GLY A 119 10.68 -3.33 -5.31
C GLY A 119 11.62 -3.90 -4.27
N TRP A 120 11.08 -4.56 -3.24
CA TRP A 120 11.89 -5.41 -2.38
C TRP A 120 12.65 -6.45 -3.18
N THR A 121 13.91 -6.67 -2.83
CA THR A 121 14.67 -7.79 -3.39
C THR A 121 13.93 -9.12 -3.11
N GLN A 122 13.98 -10.06 -4.04
CA GLN A 122 13.35 -11.35 -3.81
C GLN A 122 14.20 -12.16 -2.80
N PRO A 123 13.62 -12.69 -1.70
CA PRO A 123 14.36 -13.53 -0.78
C PRO A 123 14.77 -14.86 -1.41
N GLN A 124 15.91 -15.39 -0.98
CA GLN A 124 16.41 -16.68 -1.43
C GLN A 124 17.31 -17.36 -0.37
N THR A 125 17.36 -18.69 -0.34
CA THR A 125 18.15 -19.46 0.66
C THR A 125 19.31 -20.26 0.05
N ARG A 126 19.71 -19.98 -1.19
CA ARG A 126 20.65 -20.83 -1.97
C ARG A 126 22.01 -20.22 -2.26
N ARG A 127 22.11 -18.89 -2.32
CA ARG A 127 23.32 -18.15 -2.71
C ARG A 127 23.73 -17.20 -1.59
N PRO A 128 24.61 -17.61 -0.66
CA PRO A 128 25.00 -16.78 0.49
C PRO A 128 25.50 -15.38 0.12
N ASP A 129 26.25 -15.25 -0.96
CA ASP A 129 26.80 -13.97 -1.44
C ASP A 129 25.83 -13.20 -2.35
N GLY A 130 24.66 -13.77 -2.64
CA GLY A 130 23.67 -13.17 -3.54
C GLY A 130 22.77 -12.16 -2.83
N PRO A 131 22.22 -11.17 -3.56
CA PRO A 131 21.23 -10.25 -3.00
C PRO A 131 20.00 -11.01 -2.51
N GLY A 132 19.45 -10.56 -1.40
CA GLY A 132 18.29 -11.14 -0.75
C GLY A 132 18.51 -12.52 -0.13
N TYR A 133 19.77 -12.90 0.15
CA TYR A 133 20.03 -14.13 0.89
C TYR A 133 19.40 -14.06 2.28
N VAL A 134 18.63 -15.08 2.66
CA VAL A 134 18.07 -15.22 4.01
C VAL A 134 18.83 -16.32 4.73
N GLU A 135 19.75 -15.92 5.60
CA GLU A 135 20.38 -16.82 6.54
C GLU A 135 19.41 -17.08 7.71
N VAL A 136 19.24 -18.35 8.08
CA VAL A 136 18.41 -18.73 9.22
C VAL A 136 19.28 -19.33 10.30
N THR A 137 19.22 -18.77 11.50
CA THR A 137 19.89 -19.31 12.69
C THR A 137 18.90 -19.49 13.83
N THR A 138 19.16 -20.42 14.73
CA THR A 138 18.23 -20.78 15.82
C THR A 138 18.92 -20.73 17.18
N SER A 139 18.17 -20.47 18.26
CA SER A 139 18.68 -20.57 19.64
C SER A 139 18.89 -22.01 20.11
N PHE A 140 18.48 -22.98 19.30
CA PHE A 140 18.56 -24.41 19.55
C PHE A 140 19.32 -25.10 18.43
N HIS A 141 19.81 -26.31 18.71
CA HIS A 141 20.45 -27.15 17.71
C HIS A 141 19.47 -28.20 17.19
N ASP A 142 19.24 -28.19 15.88
CA ASP A 142 18.44 -29.20 15.17
C ASP A 142 19.13 -29.58 13.85
N PRO A 143 19.79 -30.75 13.77
CA PRO A 143 20.41 -31.23 12.55
C PRO A 143 19.43 -31.43 11.39
N ALA A 144 18.14 -31.63 11.67
CA ALA A 144 17.10 -31.90 10.69
C ALA A 144 16.35 -30.63 10.24
N LEU A 145 16.70 -29.46 10.78
CA LEU A 145 16.14 -28.18 10.39
C LEU A 145 16.34 -27.93 8.89
N GLN A 146 15.28 -27.55 8.20
CA GLN A 146 15.31 -27.22 6.78
C GLN A 146 14.73 -25.84 6.52
N THR A 147 15.30 -25.20 5.51
CA THR A 147 14.85 -23.89 5.02
C THR A 147 14.68 -23.92 3.51
N ARG A 148 13.59 -23.31 3.02
CA ARG A 148 13.29 -23.25 1.58
C ARG A 148 12.71 -21.90 1.22
N THR A 149 13.08 -21.42 0.04
CA THR A 149 12.37 -20.33 -0.62
C THR A 149 11.13 -20.87 -1.31
N LEU A 150 10.00 -20.23 -1.08
CA LEU A 150 8.72 -20.51 -1.72
C LEU A 150 8.36 -19.34 -2.67
N PRO A 151 7.41 -19.55 -3.60
CA PRO A 151 6.87 -18.46 -4.41
C PRO A 151 6.35 -17.29 -3.58
N PHE A 152 6.18 -16.14 -4.22
CA PHE A 152 5.60 -14.96 -3.61
C PHE A 152 6.42 -14.44 -2.42
N HIS A 153 7.75 -14.40 -2.52
CA HIS A 153 8.67 -13.81 -1.54
C HIS A 153 8.61 -14.44 -0.13
N ARG A 154 8.46 -15.77 -0.08
CA ARG A 154 8.35 -16.52 1.18
C ARG A 154 9.59 -17.34 1.48
N VAL A 155 9.96 -17.43 2.76
CA VAL A 155 10.98 -18.35 3.28
C VAL A 155 10.37 -19.16 4.42
N ILE A 156 10.35 -20.48 4.25
CA ILE A 156 9.82 -21.42 5.25
C ILE A 156 10.95 -22.08 6.03
N VAL A 157 10.74 -22.27 7.33
CA VAL A 157 11.61 -22.98 8.28
C VAL A 157 10.79 -24.08 8.94
N TYR A 158 11.26 -25.31 8.87
CA TYR A 158 10.55 -26.48 9.42
C TYR A 158 11.51 -27.61 9.81
N SER A 159 11.01 -28.55 10.60
CA SER A 159 11.71 -29.80 10.93
C SER A 159 10.70 -30.93 11.11
N HIS A 160 10.96 -32.07 10.50
CA HIS A 160 10.11 -33.27 10.63
C HIS A 160 10.44 -34.11 11.87
N GLU A 161 11.61 -33.87 12.49
CA GLU A 161 12.10 -34.67 13.60
C GLU A 161 11.88 -33.98 14.95
N ARG A 162 11.95 -32.64 14.97
CA ARG A 162 11.93 -31.86 16.20
C ARG A 162 10.95 -30.70 16.08
N GLY A 163 10.10 -30.55 17.09
CA GLY A 163 9.29 -29.35 17.26
C GLY A 163 10.08 -28.18 17.88
N PHE A 164 9.62 -26.96 17.68
CA PHE A 164 10.20 -25.77 18.31
C PHE A 164 9.50 -25.50 19.64
N ARG A 165 10.28 -25.32 20.70
CA ARG A 165 9.73 -25.15 22.05
C ARG A 165 9.36 -23.69 22.32
N PRO A 166 8.39 -23.44 23.21
CA PRO A 166 8.08 -22.07 23.64
C PRO A 166 9.32 -21.30 24.08
N GLY A 167 9.44 -20.05 23.63
CA GLY A 167 10.57 -19.17 23.94
C GLY A 167 11.85 -19.43 23.14
N GLU A 168 11.92 -20.50 22.34
CA GLU A 168 13.01 -20.67 21.37
C GLU A 168 12.92 -19.62 20.26
N THR A 169 14.06 -19.24 19.70
CA THR A 169 14.11 -18.23 18.65
C THR A 169 14.61 -18.77 17.32
N ILE A 170 14.04 -18.20 16.26
CA ILE A 170 14.44 -18.38 14.86
C ILE A 170 14.73 -16.99 14.32
N THR A 171 15.98 -16.76 13.93
CA THR A 171 16.46 -15.50 13.37
C THR A 171 16.58 -15.62 11.87
N PHE A 172 15.90 -14.73 11.14
CA PHE A 172 16.01 -14.54 9.70
C PHE A 172 16.90 -13.31 9.43
N ARG A 173 18.13 -13.53 8.95
CA ARG A 173 19.00 -12.45 8.47
C ARG A 173 18.84 -12.30 6.97
N TYR A 174 18.09 -11.29 6.57
CA TYR A 174 17.84 -10.92 5.20
C TYR A 174 18.92 -9.95 4.70
N CYS A 175 19.85 -10.48 3.93
CA CYS A 175 21.11 -9.85 3.59
C CYS A 175 21.13 -9.27 2.17
N ASN A 176 21.88 -8.16 2.01
CA ASN A 176 22.11 -7.49 0.73
C ASN A 176 20.81 -7.19 -0.03
N ALA A 177 19.81 -6.72 0.71
CA ALA A 177 18.47 -6.47 0.22
C ALA A 177 18.29 -5.01 -0.16
N GLN A 178 17.72 -4.76 -1.33
CA GLN A 178 17.17 -3.45 -1.67
C GLN A 178 15.77 -3.30 -1.06
N ALA A 179 15.55 -2.19 -0.37
CA ALA A 179 14.23 -1.77 0.11
C ALA A 179 13.30 -1.34 -1.02
N ASP A 180 12.01 -1.21 -0.70
CA ASP A 180 10.97 -0.76 -1.63
C ASP A 180 11.30 0.57 -2.32
N ARG A 181 10.69 0.81 -3.48
CA ARG A 181 10.74 2.09 -4.18
C ARG A 181 9.73 3.11 -3.65
N PHE A 182 8.69 2.67 -2.93
CA PHE A 182 7.70 3.55 -2.35
C PHE A 182 7.94 3.78 -0.86
N ALA A 183 7.71 5.02 -0.43
CA ALA A 183 7.85 5.41 0.96
C ALA A 183 6.58 5.09 1.73
N GLU A 184 6.72 4.39 2.85
CA GLU A 184 5.60 4.01 3.70
C GLU A 184 5.99 3.98 5.17
N THR A 185 4.99 4.17 6.04
CA THR A 185 5.21 4.30 7.48
C THR A 185 5.34 2.96 8.21
N GLU A 186 4.74 1.90 7.66
CA GLU A 186 4.57 0.60 8.32
C GLU A 186 4.75 -0.57 7.35
N GLU A 187 5.90 -0.67 6.68
CA GLU A 187 6.22 -1.83 5.83
C GLU A 187 6.28 -3.10 6.70
N LEU A 188 5.60 -4.17 6.30
CA LEU A 188 5.48 -5.39 7.12
C LEU A 188 6.37 -6.52 6.64
N PHE A 189 7.22 -7.02 7.54
CA PHE A 189 7.80 -8.37 7.39
C PHE A 189 6.89 -9.37 8.10
N GLN A 190 5.97 -9.96 7.36
CA GLN A 190 4.95 -10.84 7.92
C GLN A 190 5.55 -12.20 8.31
N ILE A 191 5.11 -12.75 9.44
CA ILE A 191 5.52 -14.07 9.90
C ILE A 191 4.26 -14.90 10.15
N PHE A 192 4.19 -16.06 9.52
CA PHE A 192 3.11 -17.02 9.64
C PHE A 192 3.59 -18.26 10.38
N VAL A 193 2.75 -18.83 11.23
CA VAL A 193 3.09 -20.00 12.04
C VAL A 193 1.99 -21.04 11.90
N ASP A 194 2.38 -22.24 11.50
CA ASP A 194 1.62 -23.50 11.63
C ASP A 194 2.22 -24.24 12.83
N ALA A 195 1.52 -24.18 13.95
CA ALA A 195 1.97 -24.69 15.23
C ALA A 195 1.65 -26.18 15.43
N ASP A 196 0.55 -26.68 14.86
CA ASP A 196 0.12 -28.06 15.06
C ASP A 196 0.49 -29.03 13.91
N GLY A 197 1.01 -28.49 12.80
CA GLY A 197 1.56 -29.24 11.67
C GLY A 197 0.51 -29.70 10.66
N ASP A 198 -0.68 -29.10 10.66
CA ASP A 198 -1.77 -29.45 9.75
C ASP A 198 -1.67 -28.74 8.38
N GLY A 199 -0.74 -27.80 8.24
CA GLY A 199 -0.50 -27.02 7.04
C GLY A 199 -1.20 -25.66 7.01
N HIS A 200 -2.05 -25.34 7.98
CA HIS A 200 -2.81 -24.10 8.05
C HIS A 200 -2.13 -23.09 8.99
N ALA A 201 -1.45 -22.11 8.42
CA ALA A 201 -0.77 -21.09 9.20
C ALA A 201 -1.63 -19.83 9.42
N ALA A 202 -1.45 -19.18 10.56
CA ALA A 202 -1.92 -17.82 10.82
C ALA A 202 -0.73 -16.84 10.93
N CYS A 203 -0.97 -15.59 10.55
CA CYS A 203 -0.01 -14.51 10.73
C CYS A 203 0.07 -14.12 12.22
N ILE A 204 1.27 -13.83 12.72
CA ILE A 204 1.44 -13.36 14.10
C ILE A 204 0.76 -12.01 14.29
N LYS A 205 0.18 -11.81 15.48
CA LYS A 205 -0.61 -10.60 15.80
C LYS A 205 0.16 -9.30 15.62
N GLN A 206 1.45 -9.31 15.93
CA GLN A 206 2.34 -8.14 15.84
C GLN A 206 3.56 -8.49 15.00
N CYS A 207 3.43 -8.28 13.69
CA CYS A 207 4.57 -8.36 12.78
C CYS A 207 5.46 -7.13 12.93
N PRO A 208 6.79 -7.27 12.80
CA PRO A 208 7.68 -6.13 12.80
C PRO A 208 7.43 -5.22 11.60
N THR A 209 7.49 -3.92 11.85
CA THR A 209 7.32 -2.87 10.85
C THR A 209 8.63 -2.13 10.57
N LEU A 210 8.79 -1.65 9.34
CA LEU A 210 9.89 -0.77 8.93
C LEU A 210 9.33 0.50 8.27
N ALA A 211 9.84 1.66 8.65
CA ALA A 211 9.54 2.89 7.93
C ALA A 211 10.47 3.05 6.72
N ILE A 212 9.90 3.31 5.55
CA ILE A 212 10.63 3.63 4.32
C ILE A 212 10.46 5.11 4.01
N THR A 213 11.56 5.86 3.90
CA THR A 213 11.54 7.31 3.70
C THR A 213 11.73 7.69 2.24
N ALA A 214 11.01 8.72 1.80
CA ALA A 214 11.09 9.26 0.45
C ALA A 214 12.51 9.72 0.07
N GLY A 215 12.83 9.64 -1.21
CA GLY A 215 14.05 10.22 -1.75
C GLY A 215 14.03 11.75 -1.77
N PRO A 216 15.11 12.40 -2.23
CA PRO A 216 15.15 13.85 -2.40
C PRO A 216 14.06 14.34 -3.36
N ALA A 217 13.50 15.51 -3.09
CA ALA A 217 12.50 16.14 -3.96
C ALA A 217 13.05 16.34 -5.37
N ARG A 218 12.24 16.01 -6.38
CA ARG A 218 12.56 16.13 -7.81
C ARG A 218 11.49 16.85 -8.61
N LYS A 219 10.25 16.87 -8.12
CA LYS A 219 9.10 17.53 -8.76
C LYS A 219 8.20 18.15 -7.70
N LEU A 220 7.37 19.10 -8.09
CA LEU A 220 6.27 19.61 -7.28
C LEU A 220 4.94 19.09 -7.82
N CYS A 221 4.13 18.50 -6.95
CA CYS A 221 2.70 18.33 -7.17
C CYS A 221 2.02 19.62 -6.73
N VAL A 222 1.56 20.43 -7.69
CA VAL A 222 0.85 21.68 -7.43
C VAL A 222 -0.64 21.43 -7.61
N ASN A 223 -1.47 21.95 -6.71
CA ASN A 223 -2.92 21.77 -6.77
C ASN A 223 -3.62 23.11 -6.60
N ALA A 224 -4.55 23.37 -7.51
CA ALA A 224 -5.42 24.53 -7.53
C ALA A 224 -6.88 24.08 -7.37
N PRO A 225 -7.76 24.91 -6.79
CA PRO A 225 -9.18 24.64 -6.86
C PRO A 225 -9.63 24.47 -8.32
N SER A 226 -10.53 23.52 -8.56
CA SER A 226 -11.05 23.20 -9.90
C SER A 226 -11.80 24.38 -10.54
N GLN A 227 -12.54 25.14 -9.72
CA GLN A 227 -13.37 26.26 -10.11
C GLN A 227 -13.29 27.39 -9.09
N VAL A 228 -13.16 28.63 -9.57
CA VAL A 228 -13.01 29.83 -8.74
C VAL A 228 -13.79 30.99 -9.35
N GLN A 229 -14.09 32.02 -8.53
CA GLN A 229 -14.62 33.28 -9.05
C GLN A 229 -13.48 34.27 -9.33
N PRO A 230 -13.55 35.06 -10.41
CA PRO A 230 -12.60 36.13 -10.66
C PRO A 230 -12.51 37.10 -9.48
N ARG A 231 -11.30 37.61 -9.21
CA ARG A 231 -10.99 38.62 -8.19
C ARG A 231 -11.27 38.17 -6.75
N THR A 232 -11.36 36.86 -6.53
CA THR A 232 -11.45 36.27 -5.18
C THR A 232 -10.13 35.64 -4.77
N PRO A 233 -9.73 35.75 -3.47
CA PRO A 233 -8.57 35.03 -2.96
C PRO A 233 -8.76 33.52 -3.00
N ILE A 234 -7.74 32.81 -3.47
CA ILE A 234 -7.70 31.35 -3.55
C ILE A 234 -6.37 30.82 -3.01
N ALA A 235 -6.39 29.62 -2.48
CA ALA A 235 -5.20 28.93 -1.98
C ALA A 235 -4.71 27.91 -3.01
N ILE A 236 -3.45 28.02 -3.41
CA ILE A 236 -2.76 27.04 -4.26
C ILE A 236 -1.79 26.27 -3.39
N THR A 237 -1.84 24.94 -3.44
CA THR A 237 -0.95 24.10 -2.63
C THR A 237 0.15 23.50 -3.48
N ALA A 238 1.33 23.28 -2.88
CA ALA A 238 2.41 22.53 -3.51
C ALA A 238 2.98 21.50 -2.53
N ALA A 239 3.24 20.29 -3.01
CA ALA A 239 3.90 19.22 -2.27
C ALA A 239 5.12 18.71 -3.05
N PRO A 240 6.28 18.52 -2.42
CA PRO A 240 7.48 18.05 -3.10
C PRO A 240 7.45 16.52 -3.13
N VAL A 241 7.67 15.97 -4.32
CA VAL A 241 7.76 14.52 -4.51
C VAL A 241 9.10 14.12 -5.09
N ASP A 242 9.57 12.93 -4.76
CA ASP A 242 10.77 12.36 -5.38
C ASP A 242 10.50 11.89 -6.83
N ALA A 243 11.48 11.21 -7.42
CA ALA A 243 11.42 10.80 -8.83
C ALA A 243 10.23 9.87 -9.17
N VAL A 244 9.70 9.14 -8.19
CA VAL A 244 8.61 8.16 -8.38
C VAL A 244 7.32 8.56 -7.65
N GLY A 245 7.27 9.75 -7.06
CA GLY A 245 6.07 10.30 -6.45
C GLY A 245 6.04 10.22 -4.92
N ASN A 246 7.09 9.77 -4.23
CA ASN A 246 7.03 9.71 -2.76
C ASN A 246 7.04 11.10 -2.14
N TRP A 247 6.26 11.30 -1.08
CA TRP A 247 6.12 12.61 -0.42
C TRP A 247 7.40 13.02 0.33
N SER A 248 8.21 13.83 -0.35
CA SER A 248 9.51 14.31 0.13
C SER A 248 9.35 15.56 1.02
N ALA A 249 10.46 16.18 1.41
CA ALA A 249 10.48 17.48 2.08
C ALA A 249 11.01 18.54 1.12
N PHE A 250 10.55 19.79 1.30
CA PHE A 250 11.05 20.90 0.51
C PHE A 250 12.52 21.18 0.84
N PRO A 251 13.39 21.32 -0.18
CA PRO A 251 14.68 21.98 -0.02
C PRO A 251 14.48 23.42 0.46
N GLN A 252 15.38 23.91 1.32
CA GLN A 252 15.39 25.30 1.74
C GLN A 252 15.60 26.23 0.52
N GLY A 253 14.86 27.34 0.51
CA GLY A 253 15.01 28.40 -0.48
C GLY A 253 13.70 29.11 -0.79
N THR A 254 13.79 30.02 -1.76
CA THR A 254 12.65 30.78 -2.25
C THR A 254 11.85 29.96 -3.26
N TYR A 255 10.53 29.94 -3.11
CA TYR A 255 9.61 29.37 -4.07
C TYR A 255 8.70 30.46 -4.61
N THR A 256 8.56 30.51 -5.92
CA THR A 256 7.76 31.50 -6.64
C THR A 256 6.61 30.81 -7.36
N ILE A 257 5.42 31.41 -7.30
CA ILE A 257 4.25 30.98 -8.07
C ILE A 257 3.95 31.99 -9.17
N GLU A 258 3.71 31.48 -10.38
CA GLU A 258 3.28 32.22 -11.55
C GLU A 258 1.90 31.75 -12.01
N ILE A 259 1.02 32.68 -12.36
CA ILE A 259 -0.29 32.38 -12.98
C ILE A 259 -0.18 32.48 -14.49
N LYS A 260 -0.52 31.39 -15.20
CA LYS A 260 -0.50 31.29 -16.67
C LYS A 260 -1.91 31.07 -17.20
N SER A 261 -2.41 32.04 -17.97
CA SER A 261 -3.66 31.89 -18.73
C SER A 261 -3.44 30.98 -19.93
N ILE A 262 -4.34 30.00 -20.15
CA ILE A 262 -4.24 29.08 -21.31
C ILE A 262 -4.44 29.83 -22.63
N ARG A 263 -5.25 30.89 -22.64
CA ARG A 263 -5.66 31.57 -23.87
C ARG A 263 -4.50 32.32 -24.51
N ASP A 264 -3.78 33.10 -23.71
CA ASP A 264 -2.83 34.08 -24.20
C ASP A 264 -1.39 33.83 -23.71
N GLY A 265 -1.18 32.82 -22.83
CA GLY A 265 0.13 32.48 -22.28
C GLY A 265 0.75 33.52 -21.36
N ASN A 266 0.06 34.66 -21.14
CA ASN A 266 0.56 35.78 -20.37
C ASN A 266 0.65 35.45 -18.87
N LEU A 267 1.74 35.91 -18.26
CA LEU A 267 2.00 35.89 -16.82
C LEU A 267 1.24 37.04 -16.17
N THR A 268 0.39 36.75 -15.19
CA THR A 268 -0.49 37.78 -14.58
C THR A 268 -0.07 38.16 -13.17
N THR A 269 0.49 37.26 -12.37
CA THR A 269 0.84 37.53 -10.97
C THR A 269 1.98 36.63 -10.53
N GLU A 270 2.90 37.20 -9.76
CA GLU A 270 4.04 36.53 -9.15
C GLU A 270 3.98 36.73 -7.63
N THR A 271 4.16 35.66 -6.87
CA THR A 271 4.29 35.73 -5.39
C THR A 271 5.36 34.74 -4.96
N SER A 272 6.13 35.09 -3.94
CA SER A 272 7.22 34.25 -3.44
C SER A 272 7.09 33.96 -1.95
N LEU A 273 7.50 32.77 -1.54
CA LEU A 273 7.57 32.32 -0.16
C LEU A 273 8.96 31.79 0.15
N GLU A 274 9.45 32.07 1.35
CA GLU A 274 10.67 31.48 1.89
C GLU A 274 10.35 30.20 2.64
N VAL A 275 11.04 29.13 2.29
CA VAL A 275 10.86 27.82 2.91
C VAL A 275 12.04 27.49 3.79
N SER A 276 11.75 27.26 5.07
CA SER A 276 12.68 26.70 6.05
C SER A 276 12.67 25.17 6.00
N GLU A 277 13.61 24.54 6.70
CA GLU A 277 13.77 23.09 6.68
C GLU A 277 12.49 22.31 7.06
N HIS A 278 12.34 21.13 6.46
CA HIS A 278 11.36 20.10 6.80
C HIS A 278 9.87 20.37 6.49
N GLN A 279 9.55 21.43 5.75
CA GLN A 279 8.17 21.63 5.27
C GLN A 279 7.77 20.54 4.25
N LYS A 280 6.53 20.06 4.36
CA LYS A 280 5.96 19.00 3.51
C LYS A 280 4.93 19.51 2.49
N THR A 281 4.32 20.66 2.77
CA THR A 281 3.33 21.31 1.90
C THR A 281 3.49 22.83 2.00
N LEU A 282 3.36 23.53 0.89
CA LEU A 282 3.25 25.00 0.83
C LEU A 282 1.84 25.40 0.43
N THR A 283 1.46 26.62 0.81
CA THR A 283 0.21 27.24 0.38
C THR A 283 0.51 28.67 -0.05
N PHE A 284 0.13 29.00 -1.27
CA PHE A 284 0.23 30.32 -1.86
C PHE A 284 -1.16 30.94 -1.96
N ASP A 285 -1.32 32.15 -1.44
CA ASP A 285 -2.53 32.93 -1.65
C ASP A 285 -2.42 33.67 -2.98
N CYS A 286 -3.39 33.45 -3.87
CA CYS A 286 -3.41 33.99 -5.22
C CYS A 286 -4.77 34.64 -5.52
N VAL A 287 -4.79 35.54 -6.51
CA VAL A 287 -6.03 36.12 -7.03
C VAL A 287 -6.02 36.01 -8.54
N VAL A 288 -7.02 35.34 -9.10
CA VAL A 288 -7.21 35.24 -10.56
C VAL A 288 -8.16 36.33 -11.00
N ASN A 289 -7.69 37.29 -11.80
CA ASN A 289 -8.50 38.47 -12.16
C ASN A 289 -9.45 38.23 -13.34
N GLU A 290 -9.08 37.35 -14.26
CA GLU A 290 -9.77 37.14 -15.53
C GLU A 290 -10.54 35.82 -15.55
N GLU A 291 -11.66 35.80 -16.27
CA GLU A 291 -12.36 34.55 -16.59
C GLU A 291 -11.53 33.70 -17.56
N GLY A 292 -11.69 32.38 -17.49
CA GLY A 292 -11.01 31.43 -18.34
C GLY A 292 -10.30 30.33 -17.56
N ALA A 293 -9.57 29.50 -18.28
CA ALA A 293 -8.81 28.40 -17.71
C ALA A 293 -7.36 28.82 -17.45
N HIS A 294 -6.86 28.48 -16.26
CA HIS A 294 -5.56 28.90 -15.75
C HIS A 294 -4.77 27.70 -15.21
N PHE A 295 -3.45 27.80 -15.30
CA PHE A 295 -2.50 26.95 -14.61
C PHE A 295 -1.62 27.79 -13.67
N PHE A 296 -1.21 27.18 -12.58
CA PHE A 296 -0.26 27.76 -11.64
C PHE A 296 1.05 27.01 -11.74
N HIS A 297 2.13 27.73 -12.03
CA HIS A 297 3.48 27.18 -12.13
C HIS A 297 4.25 27.58 -10.88
N VAL A 298 4.67 26.61 -10.08
CA VAL A 298 5.52 26.85 -8.93
C VAL A 298 6.94 26.46 -9.29
N GLN A 299 7.88 27.35 -9.00
CA GLN A 299 9.32 27.16 -9.21
C GLN A 299 10.06 27.36 -7.89
N GLY A 300 11.12 26.60 -7.70
CA GLY A 300 11.95 26.61 -6.50
C GLY A 300 13.43 26.38 -6.80
N PRO A 301 14.26 26.24 -5.76
CA PRO A 301 15.70 26.07 -5.90
C PRO A 301 16.05 24.80 -6.70
N SER A 302 17.23 24.84 -7.32
CA SER A 302 17.81 23.69 -8.04
C SER A 302 16.92 23.12 -9.17
N GLY A 303 16.06 23.95 -9.76
CA GLY A 303 15.18 23.55 -10.87
C GLY A 303 13.97 22.74 -10.44
N LEU A 304 13.63 22.74 -9.14
CA LEU A 304 12.42 22.09 -8.65
C LEU A 304 11.19 22.88 -9.09
N GLU A 305 10.28 22.26 -9.84
CA GLU A 305 9.08 22.94 -10.34
C GLU A 305 7.89 21.99 -10.50
N GLY A 306 6.71 22.57 -10.71
CA GLY A 306 5.48 21.84 -11.04
C GLY A 306 4.35 22.75 -11.49
N TYR A 307 3.42 22.18 -12.26
CA TYR A 307 2.21 22.84 -12.73
C TYR A 307 1.00 22.28 -12.01
N SER A 308 0.01 23.13 -11.76
CA SER A 308 -1.26 22.71 -11.17
C SER A 308 -2.11 21.88 -12.13
N ASN A 309 -3.15 21.24 -11.60
CA ASN A 309 -4.35 20.94 -12.38
C ASN A 309 -4.96 22.21 -12.98
N VAL A 310 -5.86 22.05 -13.95
CA VAL A 310 -6.56 23.20 -14.55
C VAL A 310 -7.52 23.81 -13.52
N CYS A 311 -7.53 25.14 -13.45
CA CYS A 311 -8.46 25.93 -12.66
C CYS A 311 -9.33 26.78 -13.59
N LEU A 312 -10.66 26.63 -13.49
CA LEU A 312 -11.61 27.42 -14.26
C LEU A 312 -12.10 28.62 -13.44
N SER A 313 -11.67 29.81 -13.84
CA SER A 313 -12.17 31.09 -13.32
C SER A 313 -13.42 31.49 -14.10
N GLN A 314 -14.58 31.56 -13.43
CA GLN A 314 -15.85 31.89 -14.05
C GLN A 314 -16.72 32.72 -13.11
N GLU A 315 -17.34 33.77 -13.62
CA GLU A 315 -18.27 34.59 -12.86
C GLU A 315 -19.63 33.90 -12.68
N GLY A 316 -20.24 34.11 -11.51
CA GLY A 316 -21.53 33.52 -11.16
C GLY A 316 -21.43 32.17 -10.45
N THR A 317 -22.59 31.53 -10.25
CA THR A 317 -22.68 30.21 -9.61
C THR A 317 -22.93 29.16 -10.68
N PRO A 318 -22.00 28.21 -10.91
CA PRO A 318 -22.20 27.19 -11.92
C PRO A 318 -23.31 26.22 -11.48
N GLY A 319 -24.07 25.69 -12.45
CA GLY A 319 -25.11 24.70 -12.17
C GLY A 319 -24.59 23.35 -11.66
N LEU A 320 -23.31 23.05 -11.91
CA LEU A 320 -22.57 21.89 -11.42
C LEU A 320 -21.17 22.33 -10.99
N LYS A 321 -20.64 21.70 -9.94
CA LYS A 321 -19.27 21.93 -9.47
C LYS A 321 -18.33 20.89 -10.08
N LEU A 322 -17.14 21.32 -10.47
CA LEU A 322 -16.07 20.45 -10.92
C LEU A 322 -15.27 19.94 -9.72
N TYR A 323 -14.87 18.68 -9.73
CA TYR A 323 -14.04 18.07 -8.68
C TYR A 323 -13.05 17.10 -9.32
N PHE A 324 -11.86 16.98 -8.72
CA PHE A 324 -10.86 15.98 -9.08
C PHE A 324 -10.89 14.85 -8.07
N GLY A 325 -10.93 13.60 -8.55
CA GLY A 325 -10.94 12.46 -7.66
C GLY A 325 -10.37 11.20 -8.27
N ASP A 326 -9.95 10.32 -7.39
CA ASP A 326 -9.50 8.97 -7.69
C ASP A 326 -10.24 7.99 -6.80
N ILE A 327 -11.06 7.15 -7.41
CA ILE A 327 -11.93 6.21 -6.69
C ILE A 327 -11.43 4.76 -6.81
N HIS A 328 -10.21 4.54 -7.29
CA HIS A 328 -9.63 3.21 -7.41
C HIS A 328 -8.14 3.22 -7.06
N GLY A 329 -7.85 2.98 -5.79
CA GLY A 329 -6.47 2.76 -5.34
C GLY A 329 -6.38 1.77 -4.20
N HIS A 330 -5.19 1.19 -4.01
CA HIS A 330 -4.93 0.13 -3.04
C HIS A 330 -3.89 0.57 -2.01
N SER A 331 -3.95 -0.04 -0.83
CA SER A 331 -2.98 0.10 0.25
C SER A 331 -2.22 -1.21 0.42
N ARG A 332 -1.28 -1.26 1.37
CA ARG A 332 -0.57 -2.50 1.72
C ARG A 332 -1.48 -3.60 2.29
N MET A 333 -2.77 -3.33 2.47
CA MET A 333 -3.75 -4.31 2.95
C MET A 333 -4.10 -5.34 1.88
N SER A 334 -3.91 -5.00 0.61
CA SER A 334 -3.97 -5.93 -0.52
C SER A 334 -2.64 -5.99 -1.25
N ASP A 335 -2.50 -5.27 -2.37
CA ASP A 335 -1.31 -5.26 -3.21
C ASP A 335 -0.72 -3.86 -3.44
N GLY A 336 -1.21 -2.83 -2.74
CA GLY A 336 -0.67 -1.47 -2.77
C GLY A 336 0.51 -1.25 -1.83
N THR A 337 0.77 0.01 -1.49
CA THR A 337 1.82 0.46 -0.56
C THR A 337 1.22 1.45 0.45
N GLY A 338 1.84 1.56 1.62
CA GLY A 338 1.36 2.45 2.67
C GLY A 338 0.09 1.96 3.34
N THR A 339 -0.22 2.52 4.50
CA THR A 339 -1.42 2.17 5.23
C THR A 339 -2.68 2.79 4.61
N PRO A 340 -3.89 2.32 4.96
CA PRO A 340 -5.13 3.00 4.58
C PRO A 340 -5.14 4.50 4.93
N GLU A 341 -4.55 4.87 6.07
CA GLU A 341 -4.44 6.27 6.49
C GLU A 341 -3.45 7.07 5.63
N ASP A 342 -2.32 6.44 5.25
CA ASP A 342 -1.34 7.04 4.33
C ASP A 342 -1.95 7.33 2.97
N TYR A 343 -2.80 6.42 2.44
CA TYR A 343 -3.50 6.59 1.17
C TYR A 343 -4.33 7.89 1.15
N TYR A 344 -5.25 8.04 2.11
CA TYR A 344 -6.11 9.23 2.17
C TYR A 344 -5.32 10.51 2.48
N ARG A 345 -4.30 10.41 3.34
CA ARG A 345 -3.40 11.53 3.63
C ARG A 345 -2.67 11.98 2.37
N TYR A 346 -2.15 11.07 1.56
CA TYR A 346 -1.47 11.38 0.30
C TYR A 346 -2.43 11.99 -0.72
N ALA A 347 -3.60 11.35 -0.94
CA ALA A 347 -4.64 11.83 -1.85
C ALA A 347 -5.02 13.29 -1.57
N ARG A 348 -5.19 13.63 -0.28
CA ARG A 348 -5.57 14.98 0.15
C ARG A 348 -4.40 15.97 0.12
N ARG A 349 -3.23 15.60 0.64
CA ARG A 349 -2.13 16.55 0.94
C ARG A 349 -1.10 16.67 -0.17
N VAL A 350 -0.98 15.68 -1.03
CA VAL A 350 0.02 15.62 -2.12
C VAL A 350 -0.68 15.76 -3.46
N SER A 351 -1.65 14.88 -3.74
CA SER A 351 -2.40 14.91 -5.00
C SER A 351 -3.49 15.97 -5.05
N GLY A 352 -3.84 16.59 -3.90
CA GLY A 352 -4.86 17.63 -3.81
C GLY A 352 -6.22 17.23 -4.36
N LEU A 353 -6.58 15.95 -4.25
CA LEU A 353 -7.86 15.43 -4.70
C LEU A 353 -8.99 15.96 -3.81
N ASP A 354 -10.14 16.22 -4.41
CA ASP A 354 -11.38 16.54 -3.71
C ASP A 354 -12.11 15.28 -3.24
N ILE A 355 -11.92 14.18 -3.98
CA ILE A 355 -12.63 12.91 -3.79
C ILE A 355 -11.63 11.75 -3.83
N ALA A 356 -11.71 10.82 -2.88
CA ALA A 356 -10.90 9.59 -2.92
C ALA A 356 -11.68 8.34 -2.47
N ALA A 357 -11.32 7.17 -2.97
CA ALA A 357 -11.82 5.91 -2.43
C ALA A 357 -10.72 4.85 -2.41
N LEU A 358 -10.41 4.34 -1.22
CA LEU A 358 -9.56 3.17 -1.07
C LEU A 358 -10.38 1.93 -1.41
N THR A 359 -9.91 1.14 -2.36
CA THR A 359 -10.61 -0.02 -2.90
C THR A 359 -9.69 -1.25 -2.90
N ASP A 360 -9.05 -1.55 -1.78
CA ASP A 360 -8.21 -2.74 -1.66
C ASP A 360 -8.93 -4.03 -2.10
N HIS A 361 -8.18 -4.99 -2.62
CA HIS A 361 -8.70 -6.30 -3.00
C HIS A 361 -9.14 -7.13 -1.79
N VAL A 362 -10.36 -7.69 -1.85
CA VAL A 362 -10.88 -8.51 -0.73
C VAL A 362 -10.13 -9.84 -0.57
N ASP A 363 -9.89 -10.52 -1.68
CA ASP A 363 -9.34 -11.89 -1.76
C ASP A 363 -8.03 -11.96 -2.57
N TYR A 364 -7.30 -10.84 -2.66
CA TYR A 364 -5.98 -10.78 -3.27
C TYR A 364 -5.03 -9.96 -2.40
N GLY A 365 -3.83 -10.48 -2.14
CA GLY A 365 -2.89 -9.89 -1.19
C GLY A 365 -2.09 -10.97 -0.47
N THR A 366 -1.71 -10.68 0.78
CA THR A 366 -1.09 -11.67 1.69
C THR A 366 -2.06 -12.17 2.76
N LEU A 367 -3.12 -11.41 3.05
CA LEU A 367 -4.16 -11.71 4.02
C LEU A 367 -5.52 -11.29 3.45
N PRO A 368 -6.61 -12.01 3.76
CA PRO A 368 -7.94 -11.62 3.30
C PRO A 368 -8.43 -10.39 4.08
N ILE A 369 -9.09 -9.46 3.39
CA ILE A 369 -9.65 -8.26 4.03
C ILE A 369 -10.97 -8.62 4.70
N LYS A 370 -10.90 -8.94 5.99
CA LYS A 370 -12.06 -9.25 6.84
C LYS A 370 -11.80 -8.84 8.28
N GLY A 371 -12.85 -8.78 9.10
CA GLY A 371 -12.73 -8.47 10.53
C GLY A 371 -11.97 -7.16 10.76
N GLU A 372 -10.93 -7.20 11.60
CA GLU A 372 -10.13 -6.01 11.96
C GLU A 372 -9.51 -5.27 10.77
N TYR A 373 -9.16 -5.99 9.70
CA TYR A 373 -8.58 -5.37 8.50
C TYR A 373 -9.61 -4.53 7.74
N TRP A 374 -10.84 -5.01 7.63
CA TRP A 374 -11.95 -4.24 7.05
C TRP A 374 -12.36 -3.08 7.95
N GLU A 375 -12.38 -3.28 9.27
CA GLU A 375 -12.64 -2.19 10.22
C GLU A 375 -11.60 -1.06 10.12
N ARG A 376 -10.32 -1.38 9.90
CA ARG A 376 -9.28 -0.36 9.67
C ARG A 376 -9.53 0.45 8.39
N ILE A 377 -9.89 -0.19 7.29
CA ILE A 377 -10.22 0.50 6.04
C ILE A 377 -11.43 1.42 6.23
N LYS A 378 -12.47 0.93 6.91
CA LYS A 378 -13.65 1.74 7.27
C LYS A 378 -13.27 2.96 8.11
N ALA A 379 -12.48 2.76 9.15
CA ALA A 379 -12.04 3.85 10.01
C ALA A 379 -11.25 4.90 9.22
N ALA A 380 -10.26 4.47 8.43
CA ALA A 380 -9.44 5.37 7.62
C ALA A 380 -10.28 6.21 6.62
N ALA A 381 -11.25 5.59 5.95
CA ALA A 381 -12.15 6.30 5.05
C ALA A 381 -12.98 7.36 5.80
N ASN A 382 -13.58 6.96 6.92
CA ASN A 382 -14.47 7.82 7.70
C ASN A 382 -13.74 8.97 8.39
N ASP A 383 -12.56 8.71 8.94
CA ASP A 383 -11.74 9.71 9.64
C ASP A 383 -11.15 10.73 8.67
N ALA A 384 -10.85 10.32 7.43
CA ALA A 384 -10.38 11.23 6.40
C ALA A 384 -11.51 12.08 5.81
N ASN A 385 -12.76 11.61 5.85
CA ASN A 385 -13.90 12.32 5.27
C ASN A 385 -14.16 13.65 5.97
N GLU A 386 -14.17 14.72 5.18
CA GLU A 386 -14.34 16.07 5.66
C GLU A 386 -15.33 16.81 4.74
N PRO A 387 -16.63 16.74 5.04
CA PRO A 387 -17.67 17.28 4.17
C PRO A 387 -17.41 18.72 3.73
N GLY A 388 -17.47 18.96 2.42
CA GLY A 388 -17.21 20.26 1.81
C GLY A 388 -15.73 20.58 1.58
N ARG A 389 -14.79 19.70 1.99
CA ARG A 389 -13.34 19.88 1.77
C ARG A 389 -12.65 18.67 1.17
N PHE A 390 -12.94 17.45 1.63
CA PHE A 390 -12.40 16.21 1.08
C PHE A 390 -13.40 15.08 1.31
N VAL A 391 -13.93 14.47 0.25
CA VAL A 391 -14.96 13.44 0.36
C VAL A 391 -14.34 12.06 0.12
N THR A 392 -14.63 11.12 1.01
CA THR A 392 -14.23 9.73 0.82
C THR A 392 -15.44 8.84 0.53
N PHE A 393 -15.21 7.80 -0.26
CA PHE A 393 -16.16 6.68 -0.36
C PHE A 393 -15.57 5.45 0.30
N LEU A 394 -16.36 4.80 1.14
CA LEU A 394 -16.04 3.45 1.59
C LEU A 394 -16.25 2.48 0.42
N GLY A 395 -15.23 1.70 0.10
CA GLY A 395 -15.33 0.69 -0.94
C GLY A 395 -14.25 -0.38 -0.84
N TYR A 396 -14.31 -1.32 -1.76
CA TYR A 396 -13.32 -2.38 -1.95
C TYR A 396 -13.35 -2.84 -3.41
N GLU A 397 -12.26 -3.46 -3.86
CA GLU A 397 -12.25 -4.15 -5.14
C GLU A 397 -12.62 -5.62 -4.93
N TRP A 398 -13.78 -5.98 -5.47
CA TRP A 398 -14.20 -7.37 -5.62
C TRP A 398 -13.45 -7.98 -6.78
N THR A 399 -12.57 -8.94 -6.50
CA THR A 399 -11.58 -9.42 -7.48
C THR A 399 -11.81 -10.88 -7.81
N SER A 400 -12.38 -11.16 -8.99
CA SER A 400 -12.53 -12.51 -9.52
C SER A 400 -11.78 -12.68 -10.82
N TRP A 401 -10.89 -13.67 -10.86
CA TRP A 401 -10.23 -14.09 -12.09
C TRP A 401 -11.19 -14.70 -13.12
N THR A 402 -12.36 -15.18 -12.68
CA THR A 402 -13.38 -15.77 -13.55
C THR A 402 -14.36 -14.74 -14.06
N TYR A 403 -14.81 -13.82 -13.20
CA TYR A 403 -15.91 -12.90 -13.50
C TYR A 403 -15.47 -11.44 -13.71
N GLY A 404 -14.17 -11.19 -13.67
CA GLY A 404 -13.59 -9.86 -13.74
C GLY A 404 -13.59 -9.13 -12.39
N HIS A 405 -12.99 -7.95 -12.40
CA HIS A 405 -12.81 -7.11 -11.23
C HIS A 405 -13.92 -6.05 -11.17
N ARG A 406 -14.40 -5.73 -9.97
CA ARG A 406 -15.49 -4.76 -9.75
C ARG A 406 -15.22 -3.94 -8.51
N ASN A 407 -15.32 -2.63 -8.61
CA ASN A 407 -15.27 -1.77 -7.44
C ASN A 407 -16.68 -1.63 -6.85
N VAL A 408 -16.78 -1.89 -5.55
CA VAL A 408 -18.02 -1.77 -4.78
C VAL A 408 -17.90 -0.56 -3.88
N TYR A 409 -18.86 0.35 -3.97
CA TYR A 409 -18.89 1.58 -3.16
C TYR A 409 -20.15 1.63 -2.33
N PHE A 410 -20.01 1.99 -1.05
CA PHE A 410 -21.12 2.21 -0.15
C PHE A 410 -21.61 3.66 -0.23
N ARG A 411 -22.92 3.83 -0.06
CA ARG A 411 -23.53 5.17 0.04
C ARG A 411 -23.30 5.79 1.42
N ASP A 412 -23.08 4.94 2.42
CA ASP A 412 -22.91 5.31 3.82
C ASP A 412 -21.50 4.97 4.29
N ASN A 413 -21.20 5.30 5.55
CA ASN A 413 -19.90 5.13 6.20
C ASN A 413 -19.63 3.71 6.72
N SER A 414 -20.46 2.73 6.35
CA SER A 414 -20.35 1.33 6.77
C SER A 414 -21.00 0.39 5.77
N GLY A 415 -20.53 -0.85 5.76
CA GLY A 415 -21.02 -1.92 4.91
C GLY A 415 -20.31 -3.24 5.18
N PRO A 416 -20.90 -4.39 4.80
CA PRO A 416 -20.20 -5.66 4.80
C PRO A 416 -19.18 -5.73 3.66
N VAL A 417 -18.21 -6.62 3.76
CA VAL A 417 -17.40 -7.04 2.61
C VAL A 417 -18.02 -8.32 2.04
N PHE A 418 -18.18 -8.38 0.72
CA PHE A 418 -18.57 -9.60 0.01
C PHE A 418 -17.34 -10.15 -0.70
N ARG A 419 -17.05 -11.44 -0.53
CA ARG A 419 -15.86 -12.07 -1.11
C ARG A 419 -16.12 -12.52 -2.54
N SER A 420 -15.07 -12.65 -3.33
CA SER A 420 -15.17 -13.13 -4.71
C SER A 420 -15.15 -14.64 -4.85
N ILE A 421 -14.81 -15.31 -3.75
CA ILE A 421 -14.76 -16.77 -3.65
C ILE A 421 -15.95 -17.37 -2.89
N ASP A 422 -16.83 -16.53 -2.36
CA ASP A 422 -18.06 -17.01 -1.73
C ASP A 422 -18.96 -17.64 -2.82
N PRO A 423 -19.54 -18.82 -2.57
CA PRO A 423 -20.31 -19.56 -3.57
C PRO A 423 -21.67 -18.93 -3.93
N GLU A 424 -22.15 -17.96 -3.15
CA GLU A 424 -23.40 -17.21 -3.37
C GLU A 424 -23.20 -15.70 -3.33
#